data_AF-A0A1I0EDB8-F1
#
_entry.id   AF-A0A1I0EDB8-F1
#
_cell.length_a   1.000
_cell.length_b   1.000
_cell.length_c   1.000
_cell.angle_alpha   90.00
_cell.angle_beta   90.00
_cell.angle_gamma   90.00
#
_symmetry.space_group_name_H-M   'P 1'
#
loop_
_entity.id
_entity.type
_entity.pdbx_description
1 polymer ?
#
loop_
_entity_poly.entity_id
_entity_poly.type
_entity_poly.pdbx_seq_one_letter_code
_entity_poly.pdbx_strand_id
1 'polypeptide(L)'
;MLTLRKEGYEWYEAQRQNLGIEFIDEIDAVINKIEETPQRYKKVYKNIRRALCKRFPFAVFFMDKNQYIVVIGVLHQRRQPRVWQARK
;
A
#
# COMPACT_ATOMS: atom_id res chain seq x y z
N MET A 1 -7.53 -3.86 7.08
CA MET A 1 -6.43 -3.50 6.16
C MET A 1 -5.28 -4.52 6.18
N LEU A 2 -5.17 -5.37 7.22
CA LEU A 2 -4.14 -6.42 7.35
C LEU A 2 -4.23 -7.55 6.31
N THR A 3 -5.42 -7.82 5.75
CA THR A 3 -5.67 -8.96 4.85
C THR A 3 -4.85 -8.91 3.56
N LEU A 4 -4.73 -7.74 2.92
CA LEU A 4 -3.99 -7.62 1.66
C LEU A 4 -2.47 -7.70 1.85
N ARG A 5 -1.94 -7.30 3.02
CA ARG A 5 -0.53 -7.50 3.36
C ARG A 5 -0.21 -8.98 3.48
N LYS A 6 -1.11 -9.76 4.10
CA LYS A 6 -0.95 -11.21 4.27
C LYS A 6 -1.00 -11.97 2.94
N GLU A 7 -2.00 -11.69 2.09
CA GLU A 7 -2.10 -12.32 0.76
C GLU A 7 -0.90 -11.99 -0.14
N GLY A 8 -0.42 -10.74 -0.09
CA GLY A 8 0.80 -10.33 -0.81
C GLY A 8 2.03 -11.06 -0.30
N TYR A 9 2.22 -11.09 1.03
CA TYR A 9 3.32 -11.80 1.68
C TYR A 9 3.36 -13.28 1.28
N GLU A 10 2.26 -14.01 1.46
CA GLU A 10 2.19 -15.45 1.18
C GLU A 10 2.47 -15.76 -0.29
N TRP A 11 1.96 -14.94 -1.21
CA TRP A 11 2.22 -15.11 -2.64
C TRP A 11 3.70 -14.95 -2.98
N TYR A 12 4.34 -13.88 -2.48
CA TYR A 12 5.75 -13.61 -2.75
C TYR A 12 6.68 -14.61 -2.06
N GLU A 13 6.38 -14.98 -0.82
CA GLU A 13 7.17 -15.97 -0.08
C GLU A 13 7.15 -17.35 -0.77
N ALA A 14 6.01 -17.72 -1.37
CA ALA A 14 5.90 -18.93 -2.16
C ALA A 14 6.67 -18.87 -3.49
N GLN A 15 6.97 -17.67 -4.04
CA GLN A 15 7.80 -17.55 -5.25
C GLN A 15 9.28 -17.72 -4.94
N ARG A 16 9.74 -17.15 -3.82
CA ARG A 16 11.13 -17.20 -3.38
C ARG A 16 11.17 -16.97 -1.88
N GLN A 17 11.96 -17.78 -1.19
CA GLN A 17 12.26 -17.59 0.22
C GLN A 17 12.69 -16.13 0.51
N ASN A 18 12.14 -15.56 1.57
CA ASN A 18 12.30 -14.19 2.06
C ASN A 18 11.72 -13.07 1.18
N LEU A 19 11.14 -13.38 0.02
CA LEU A 19 10.56 -12.34 -0.84
C LEU A 19 9.28 -11.74 -0.22
N GLY A 20 8.56 -12.50 0.61
CA GLY A 20 7.44 -11.96 1.39
C GLY A 20 7.91 -10.95 2.44
N ILE A 21 9.04 -11.20 3.09
CA ILE A 21 9.66 -10.27 4.04
C ILE A 21 10.08 -8.99 3.31
N GLU A 22 10.79 -9.11 2.19
CA GLU A 22 11.18 -7.97 1.36
C GLU A 22 9.98 -7.14 0.89
N PHE A 23 8.84 -7.78 0.63
CA PHE A 23 7.59 -7.10 0.31
C PHE A 23 7.09 -6.26 1.49
N ILE A 24 7.09 -6.82 2.69
CA ILE A 24 6.68 -6.10 3.91
C ILE A 24 7.61 -4.92 4.19
N ASP A 25 8.92 -5.11 4.10
CA ASP A 25 9.91 -4.06 4.30
C ASP A 25 9.73 -2.90 3.31
N GLU A 26 9.41 -3.20 2.04
CA GLU A 26 9.12 -2.17 1.04
C GLU A 26 7.85 -1.38 1.39
N ILE A 27 6.78 -2.05 1.86
CA ILE A 27 5.55 -1.36 2.28
C ILE A 27 5.84 -0.43 3.47
N ASP A 28 6.53 -0.93 4.49
CA ASP A 28 6.84 -0.14 5.69
C ASP A 28 7.77 1.04 5.35
N ALA A 29 8.77 0.84 4.48
CA ALA A 29 9.62 1.91 3.98
C ALA A 29 8.84 2.99 3.18
N VAL A 30 7.76 2.61 2.48
CA VAL A 30 6.87 3.57 1.82
C VAL A 30 6.04 4.34 2.84
N ILE A 31 5.52 3.66 3.87
CA ILE A 31 4.74 4.31 4.94
C ILE A 31 5.59 5.33 5.69
N ASN A 32 6.82 4.99 6.08
CA ASN A 32 7.71 5.92 6.77
C ASN A 32 7.96 7.20 5.94
N LYS A 33 8.17 7.06 4.62
CA LYS A 33 8.32 8.21 3.71
C LYS A 33 7.04 9.04 3.56
N ILE A 34 5.87 8.39 3.64
CA ILE A 34 4.59 9.09 3.67
C ILE A 34 4.49 9.95 4.92
N GLU A 35 4.91 9.45 6.09
CA GLU A 35 4.89 10.20 7.34
C GLU A 35 5.86 11.39 7.31
N GLU A 36 7.06 11.20 6.76
CA GLU A 36 8.06 12.27 6.63
C GLU A 36 7.61 13.40 5.70
N THR A 37 7.02 13.08 4.55
CA THR A 37 6.67 14.09 3.53
C THR A 37 5.37 13.74 2.77
N PRO A 38 4.21 13.77 3.45
CA PRO A 38 2.94 13.33 2.84
C PRO A 38 2.52 14.20 1.66
N GLN A 39 2.89 15.48 1.68
CA GLN A 39 2.53 16.44 0.64
C GLN A 39 3.23 16.20 -0.70
N ARG A 40 4.35 15.46 -0.71
CA ARG A 40 5.11 15.09 -1.92
C ARG A 40 4.30 14.21 -2.87
N TYR A 41 3.37 13.43 -2.34
CA TYR A 41 2.59 12.47 -3.11
C TYR A 41 1.38 13.15 -3.77
N LYS A 42 1.15 12.88 -5.06
CA LYS A 42 0.04 13.47 -5.80
C LYS A 42 -1.31 13.01 -5.24
N LYS A 43 -2.27 13.95 -5.16
CA LYS A 43 -3.68 13.62 -4.94
C LYS A 43 -4.22 12.92 -6.18
N VAL A 44 -4.85 11.76 -5.99
CA VAL A 44 -5.46 10.96 -7.08
C VAL A 44 -6.97 11.09 -7.10
N TYR A 45 -7.60 11.38 -5.95
CA TYR A 45 -9.03 11.64 -5.85
C TYR A 45 -9.34 12.40 -4.55
N LYS A 46 -9.99 13.56 -4.63
CA LYS A 46 -10.27 14.43 -3.46
C LYS A 46 -9.00 14.62 -2.59
N ASN A 47 -9.03 14.14 -1.34
CA ASN A 47 -7.90 14.21 -0.39
C ASN A 47 -7.07 12.90 -0.34
N ILE A 48 -7.37 11.93 -1.19
CA ILE A 48 -6.64 10.68 -1.29
C ILE A 48 -5.38 10.90 -2.12
N ARG A 49 -4.24 10.55 -1.54
CA ARG A 49 -2.93 10.53 -2.17
C ARG A 49 -2.48 9.09 -2.41
N ARG A 50 -1.59 8.91 -3.38
CA ARG A 50 -1.05 7.59 -3.75
C ARG A 50 0.48 7.61 -3.72
N ALA A 51 1.06 6.66 -2.98
CA ALA A 51 2.48 6.36 -3.00
C ALA A 51 2.72 5.01 -3.69
N LEU A 52 3.63 4.97 -4.66
CA LEU A 52 3.98 3.72 -5.35
C LEU A 52 5.13 3.04 -4.62
N CYS A 53 5.04 1.72 -4.47
CA CYS A 53 6.18 0.89 -4.12
C CYS A 53 7.13 0.83 -5.32
N LYS A 54 8.44 0.86 -5.08
CA LYS A 54 9.46 0.84 -6.13
C LYS A 54 9.70 -0.58 -6.64
N ARG A 55 9.76 -1.55 -5.73
CA ARG A 55 10.14 -2.94 -6.04
C ARG A 55 8.97 -3.83 -6.42
N PHE A 56 7.79 -3.56 -5.88
CA PHE A 56 6.60 -4.36 -6.07
C PHE A 56 5.50 -3.55 -6.75
N PRO A 57 4.65 -4.16 -7.60
CA PRO A 57 3.55 -3.50 -8.30
C PRO A 57 2.37 -3.17 -7.36
N PHE A 58 2.65 -2.57 -6.20
CA PHE A 58 1.69 -2.14 -5.20
C PHE A 58 1.73 -0.63 -4.99
N ALA A 59 0.64 -0.08 -4.49
CA ALA A 59 0.60 1.30 -4.04
C ALA A 59 -0.15 1.43 -2.72
N VAL A 60 0.33 2.35 -1.90
CA VAL A 60 -0.31 2.77 -0.65
C VAL A 60 -1.19 3.98 -0.96
N PHE A 61 -2.49 3.84 -0.69
CA PHE A 61 -3.45 4.93 -0.76
C PHE A 61 -3.68 5.46 0.64
N PHE A 62 -3.57 6.77 0.82
CA PHE A 62 -3.67 7.40 2.13
C PHE A 62 -4.30 8.79 2.06
N MET A 63 -4.73 9.31 3.19
CA MET A 63 -5.12 10.70 3.37
C MET A 63 -4.20 11.36 4.39
N ASP A 64 -3.76 12.56 4.06
CA ASP A 64 -3.06 13.46 4.96
C ASP A 64 -4.11 14.26 5.75
N LYS A 65 -4.19 14.03 7.06
CA LYS A 65 -5.01 14.81 7.99
C LYS A 65 -4.05 15.61 8.88
N ASN A 66 -4.48 16.79 9.32
CA ASN A 66 -3.63 17.76 10.03
C ASN A 66 -2.75 17.18 11.16
N GLN A 67 -3.15 16.08 11.81
CA GLN A 67 -2.41 15.48 12.93
C GLN A 67 -2.00 14.01 12.69
N TYR A 68 -2.43 13.37 11.60
CA TYR A 68 -2.16 11.95 11.37
C TYR A 68 -2.36 11.55 9.91
N ILE A 69 -1.70 10.47 9.50
CA ILE A 69 -1.93 9.85 8.21
C ILE A 69 -2.95 8.73 8.36
N VAL A 70 -3.97 8.74 7.51
CA VAL A 70 -4.91 7.62 7.37
C VAL A 70 -4.52 6.83 6.15
N VAL A 71 -3.89 5.68 6.33
CA VAL A 71 -3.81 4.70 5.25
C VAL A 71 -5.22 4.20 4.96
N ILE A 72 -5.61 4.13 3.69
CA ILE A 72 -6.91 3.60 3.23
C ILE A 72 -6.75 2.16 2.77
N GLY A 73 -5.62 1.87 2.10
CA GLY A 73 -5.30 0.52 1.69
C GLY A 73 -4.02 0.42 0.87
N VAL A 74 -3.51 -0.80 0.78
CA VAL A 74 -2.35 -1.18 -0.03
C VAL A 74 -2.88 -2.06 -1.16
N LEU A 75 -2.80 -1.59 -2.41
CA LEU A 75 -3.45 -2.22 -3.56
C LEU A 75 -2.45 -2.55 -4.66
N HIS A 76 -2.55 -3.75 -5.22
CA HIS A 76 -1.79 -4.19 -6.38
C HIS A 76 -2.24 -3.41 -7.63
N GLN A 77 -1.33 -2.69 -8.29
CA GLN A 77 -1.62 -1.76 -9.40
C GLN A 77 -2.22 -2.43 -10.64
N ARG A 78 -1.89 -3.70 -10.89
CA ARG A 78 -2.37 -4.45 -12.08
C ARG A 78 -3.51 -5.42 -11.82
N ARG A 79 -3.84 -5.72 -10.55
CA ARG A 79 -4.95 -6.62 -10.24
C ARG A 79 -6.18 -5.76 -10.06
N GLN A 80 -7.17 -5.95 -10.91
CA GLN A 80 -8.49 -5.35 -10.69
C GLN A 80 -8.99 -5.80 -9.31
N PRO A 81 -9.40 -4.87 -8.42
CA PRO A 81 -9.81 -5.22 -7.08
C PRO A 81 -11.18 -5.90 -7.12
N ARG A 82 -11.22 -7.23 -7.28
CA ARG A 82 -12.44 -8.02 -7.06
C ARG A 82 -13.01 -7.83 -5.64
N VAL A 83 -12.18 -7.33 -4.70
CA VAL A 83 -12.48 -7.20 -3.28
C VAL A 83 -13.29 -5.93 -2.92
N TRP A 84 -13.48 -4.98 -3.84
CA TRP A 84 -14.23 -3.75 -3.53
C TRP A 84 -15.76 -3.90 -3.54
N GLN A 85 -16.31 -5.04 -3.99
CA GLN A 85 -17.76 -5.24 -4.10
C GLN A 85 -18.41 -5.96 -2.91
N ALA A 86 -17.64 -6.45 -1.93
CA ALA A 86 -18.18 -7.28 -0.84
C ALA A 86 -18.40 -6.51 0.48
N ARG A 87 -18.79 -5.24 0.42
CA ARG A 87 -19.31 -4.51 1.59
C ARG A 87 -20.62 -3.82 1.21
N LYS A 88 -21.71 -4.58 1.32
CA LYS A 88 -23.02 -4.04 1.70
C LYS A 88 -23.11 -4.04 3.21
#